data_AF-H0GZ02-F1
#
_entry.id   AF-H0GZ02-F1
#
_cell.length_a   1.000
_cell.length_b   1.000
_cell.length_c   1.000
_cell.angle_alpha   90.00
_cell.angle_beta   90.00
_cell.angle_gamma   90.00
#
_symmetry.space_group_name_H-M   'P 1'
#
loop_
_entity.id
_entity.type
_entity.pdbx_description
1 polymer ?
#
loop_
_entity_poly.entity_id
_entity_poly.type
_entity_poly.pdbx_seq_one_letter_code
_entity_poly.pdbx_strand_id
1 'polypeptide(L)'
;MCNSLSSNFGNLITTIDGVTYHSFPTSEELASRGTETSLRELGFGYRAKYIIETAKKLKKDKADSNIAGDTEYFQHICKDAQYEDVREHLMSYNGVGPKVADCVCLMGLHMDGIVPVDVHVSRIAKRDYQISANKNHIRELRAKYNDLPITRKKSI
;
A
#
# COMPACT_ATOMS: atom_id res chain seq x y z
N MET A 1 7.90 6.78 -12.34
CA MET A 1 6.68 6.83 -11.49
C MET A 1 7.00 7.32 -10.09
N CYS A 2 7.67 6.58 -9.20
CA CYS A 2 7.92 7.07 -7.83
C CYS A 2 8.73 8.38 -7.78
N ASN A 3 9.76 8.53 -8.63
CA ASN A 3 10.48 9.80 -8.75
C ASN A 3 9.56 10.97 -9.12
N SER A 4 8.54 10.72 -9.95
CA SER A 4 7.54 11.72 -10.35
C SER A 4 6.63 12.14 -9.19
N LEU A 5 6.36 11.25 -8.22
CA LEU A 5 5.67 11.64 -6.98
C LEU A 5 6.55 12.58 -6.16
N SER A 6 7.81 12.21 -5.94
CA SER A 6 8.77 13.01 -5.18
C SER A 6 8.95 14.39 -5.81
N SER A 7 9.22 14.47 -7.12
CA SER A 7 9.50 15.75 -7.78
C SER A 7 8.31 16.70 -7.88
N ASN A 8 7.06 16.21 -7.82
CA ASN A 8 5.86 17.04 -7.98
C ASN A 8 5.16 17.35 -6.65
N PHE A 9 5.29 16.47 -5.66
CA PHE A 9 4.53 16.61 -4.40
C PHE A 9 5.42 16.57 -3.16
N GLY A 10 6.67 16.11 -3.26
CA GLY A 10 7.64 16.11 -2.17
C GLY A 10 8.29 17.49 -1.96
N ASN A 11 9.01 17.64 -0.86
CA ASN A 11 9.75 18.87 -0.56
C ASN A 11 11.15 18.80 -1.15
N LEU A 12 11.66 19.94 -1.62
CA LEU A 12 13.05 20.07 -2.04
C LEU A 12 13.98 19.73 -0.86
N ILE A 13 14.89 18.78 -1.06
CA ILE A 13 15.95 18.46 -0.10
C ILE A 13 17.21 19.24 -0.46
N THR A 14 17.74 19.04 -1.68
CA THR A 14 18.98 19.65 -2.15
C THR A 14 19.19 19.44 -3.65
N THR A 15 20.23 20.06 -4.20
CA THR A 15 20.74 19.80 -5.55
C THR A 15 22.20 19.37 -5.46
N ILE A 16 22.53 18.22 -6.05
CA ILE A 16 23.90 17.69 -6.12
C ILE A 16 24.21 17.43 -7.59
N ASP A 17 25.32 17.99 -8.09
CA ASP A 17 25.78 17.81 -9.48
C ASP A 17 24.70 18.08 -10.54
N GLY A 18 23.88 19.11 -10.30
CA GLY A 18 22.78 19.49 -11.20
C GLY A 18 21.52 18.62 -11.11
N VAL A 19 21.49 17.61 -10.21
CA VAL A 19 20.32 16.78 -9.95
C VAL A 19 19.59 17.27 -8.71
N THR A 20 18.31 17.64 -8.88
CA THR A 20 17.45 18.10 -7.78
C THR A 20 16.77 16.92 -7.08
N TYR A 21 17.00 16.79 -5.78
CA TYR A 21 16.43 15.75 -4.94
C TYR A 21 15.27 16.28 -4.12
N HIS A 22 14.16 15.54 -4.16
CA HIS A 22 12.97 15.82 -3.36
C HIS A 22 12.70 14.65 -2.41
N SER A 23 12.09 14.93 -1.27
CA SER A 23 11.59 13.89 -0.37
C SER A 23 10.49 13.09 -1.05
N PHE A 24 10.22 11.88 -0.55
CA PHE A 24 8.94 11.26 -0.86
C PHE A 24 7.84 12.05 -0.13
N PRO A 25 6.70 12.36 -0.78
CA PRO A 25 5.64 13.11 -0.13
C PRO A 25 5.01 12.31 1.00
N THR A 26 4.73 12.98 2.12
CA THR A 26 3.86 12.46 3.18
C THR A 26 2.42 12.31 2.68
N SER A 27 1.60 11.56 3.41
CA SER A 27 0.16 11.44 3.10
C SER A 27 -0.55 12.79 3.14
N GLU A 28 -0.18 13.71 4.04
CA GLU A 28 -0.69 15.09 4.09
C GLU A 28 -0.33 15.89 2.84
N GLU A 29 0.94 15.86 2.44
CA GLU A 29 1.42 16.60 1.28
C GLU A 29 0.76 16.08 0.01
N LEU A 30 0.66 14.76 -0.14
CA LEU A 30 0.03 14.17 -1.31
C LEU A 30 -1.48 14.43 -1.34
N ALA A 31 -2.17 14.39 -0.19
CA ALA A 31 -3.60 14.68 -0.09
C ALA A 31 -3.93 16.17 -0.28
N SER A 32 -2.98 17.08 0.01
CA SER A 32 -3.17 18.53 -0.11
C SER A 32 -2.74 19.08 -1.46
N ARG A 33 -1.62 18.60 -2.02
CA ARG A 33 -1.02 19.09 -3.27
C ARG A 33 -1.46 18.28 -4.49
N GLY A 34 -1.79 16.99 -4.30
CA GLY A 34 -2.15 16.08 -5.37
C GLY A 34 -3.65 16.04 -5.68
N THR A 35 -3.98 15.70 -6.92
CA THR A 35 -5.35 15.34 -7.33
C THR A 35 -5.31 14.05 -8.15
N GLU A 36 -6.46 13.38 -8.33
CA GLU A 36 -6.52 12.23 -9.25
C GLU A 36 -6.09 12.64 -10.68
N THR A 37 -6.52 13.82 -11.13
CA THR A 37 -6.20 14.34 -12.46
C THR A 37 -4.70 14.55 -12.64
N SER A 38 -4.04 15.24 -11.70
CA SER A 38 -2.59 15.48 -11.81
C SER A 38 -1.79 14.18 -11.78
N LEU A 39 -2.19 13.19 -10.97
CA LEU A 39 -1.58 11.86 -11.00
C LEU A 39 -1.83 11.12 -12.32
N ARG A 40 -2.99 11.29 -12.96
CA ARG A 40 -3.25 10.71 -14.28
C ARG A 40 -2.36 11.33 -15.36
N GLU A 41 -2.20 12.65 -15.34
CA GLU A 41 -1.30 13.39 -16.24
C GLU A 41 0.15 12.94 -16.07
N LEU A 42 0.56 12.60 -14.84
CA LEU A 42 1.87 12.01 -14.54
C LEU A 42 2.01 10.51 -14.91
N GLY A 43 0.99 9.91 -15.54
CA GLY A 43 1.05 8.55 -16.07
C GLY A 43 0.69 7.43 -15.08
N PHE A 44 0.11 7.73 -13.92
CA PHE A 44 -0.29 6.70 -12.95
C PHE A 44 -1.54 5.89 -13.38
N GLY A 45 -2.23 6.34 -14.43
CA GLY A 45 -3.41 5.67 -14.99
C GLY A 45 -4.49 5.45 -13.93
N TYR A 46 -5.10 4.25 -13.91
CA TYR A 46 -6.15 3.93 -12.95
C TYR A 46 -5.68 3.93 -11.48
N ARG A 47 -4.37 3.78 -11.22
CA ARG A 47 -3.80 3.81 -9.86
C ARG A 47 -3.76 5.21 -9.27
N ALA A 48 -3.92 6.26 -10.07
CA ALA A 48 -4.04 7.63 -9.60
C ALA A 48 -5.12 7.76 -8.52
N LYS A 49 -6.29 7.13 -8.76
CA LYS A 49 -7.39 7.08 -7.78
C LYS A 49 -6.99 6.37 -6.49
N TYR A 50 -6.25 5.27 -6.59
CA TYR A 50 -5.84 4.49 -5.41
C TYR A 50 -4.89 5.29 -4.53
N ILE A 51 -3.91 5.96 -5.15
CA ILE A 51 -2.91 6.77 -4.46
C ILE A 51 -3.58 7.93 -3.72
N ILE A 52 -4.41 8.72 -4.40
CA ILE A 52 -5.03 9.90 -3.78
C ILE A 52 -6.02 9.53 -2.68
N GLU A 53 -6.81 8.47 -2.87
CA GLU A 53 -7.78 8.03 -1.86
C GLU A 53 -7.07 7.37 -0.66
N THR A 54 -5.95 6.68 -0.89
CA THR A 54 -5.11 6.14 0.20
C THR A 54 -4.50 7.26 1.01
N ALA A 55 -3.93 8.29 0.37
CA ALA A 55 -3.36 9.45 1.07
C ALA A 55 -4.41 10.18 1.94
N LYS A 56 -5.62 10.40 1.40
CA LYS A 56 -6.73 11.00 2.17
C LYS A 56 -7.19 10.12 3.33
N LYS A 57 -7.34 8.81 3.11
CA LYS A 57 -7.75 7.88 4.16
C LYS A 57 -6.68 7.80 5.26
N LEU A 58 -5.41 7.67 4.91
CA LEU A 58 -4.31 7.62 5.87
C LEU A 58 -4.25 8.90 6.71
N LYS A 59 -4.35 10.08 6.08
CA LYS A 59 -4.45 11.36 6.79
C LYS A 59 -5.60 11.37 7.80
N LYS A 60 -6.76 10.82 7.44
CA LYS A 60 -7.92 10.71 8.35
C LYS A 60 -7.62 9.74 9.49
N ASP A 61 -7.16 8.52 9.20
CA ASP A 61 -6.92 7.50 10.22
C ASP A 61 -5.88 7.97 11.26
N LYS A 62 -4.87 8.72 10.80
CA LYS A 62 -3.88 9.40 11.64
C LYS A 62 -4.51 10.44 12.56
N ALA A 63 -5.37 11.30 12.03
CA ALA A 63 -6.09 12.29 12.82
C ALA A 63 -7.00 11.63 13.86
N ASP A 64 -7.70 10.56 13.50
CA ASP A 64 -8.57 9.78 14.41
C ASP A 64 -7.74 9.11 15.53
N SER A 65 -6.46 8.82 15.28
CA SER A 65 -5.53 8.23 16.25
C SER A 65 -4.66 9.28 16.97
N ASN A 66 -4.86 10.58 16.70
CA ASN A 66 -4.04 11.68 17.21
C ASN A 66 -2.52 11.50 16.95
N ILE A 67 -2.16 10.99 15.77
CA ILE A 67 -0.77 10.76 15.33
C ILE A 67 -0.46 11.65 14.13
N ALA A 68 0.69 12.32 14.14
CA ALA A 68 1.08 13.21 13.03
C ALA A 68 1.84 12.48 11.92
N GLY A 69 2.77 11.58 12.27
CA GLY A 69 3.67 10.94 11.30
C GLY A 69 3.07 9.70 10.64
N ASP A 70 3.29 9.54 9.32
CA ASP A 70 2.92 8.30 8.60
C ASP A 70 3.60 7.07 9.22
N THR A 71 4.91 7.16 9.48
CA THR A 71 5.69 6.08 10.09
C THR A 71 5.20 5.75 11.50
N GLU A 72 4.96 6.77 12.32
CA GLU A 72 4.47 6.60 13.70
C GLU A 72 3.11 5.93 13.72
N TYR A 73 2.23 6.28 12.78
CA TYR A 73 0.92 5.65 12.64
C TYR A 73 1.05 4.16 12.32
N PHE A 74 1.89 3.82 11.35
CA PHE A 74 2.12 2.42 11.00
C PHE A 74 2.77 1.62 12.13
N GLN A 75 3.67 2.22 12.90
CA GLN A 75 4.23 1.61 14.11
C GLN A 75 3.16 1.41 15.19
N HIS A 76 2.25 2.37 15.35
CA HIS A 76 1.15 2.29 16.31
C HIS A 76 0.19 1.13 15.99
N ILE A 77 -0.24 0.98 14.73
CA ILE A 77 -1.15 -0.13 14.35
C ILE A 77 -0.47 -1.50 14.43
N CYS A 78 0.86 -1.56 14.37
CA CYS A 78 1.60 -2.81 14.49
C CYS A 78 1.87 -3.19 15.95
N LYS A 79 1.69 -2.27 16.88
CA LYS A 79 1.97 -2.50 18.29
C LYS A 79 1.03 -3.58 18.84
N ASP A 80 1.60 -4.69 19.29
CA ASP A 80 0.90 -5.84 19.86
C ASP A 80 -0.13 -6.51 18.91
N ALA A 81 -0.11 -6.18 17.61
CA ALA A 81 -1.03 -6.70 16.61
C ALA A 81 -0.53 -8.01 15.99
N GLN A 82 -1.45 -8.90 15.62
CA GLN A 82 -1.10 -10.08 14.84
C GLN A 82 -0.95 -9.72 13.36
N TYR A 83 -0.22 -10.55 12.60
CA TYR A 83 -0.04 -10.35 11.17
C TYR A 83 -1.37 -10.19 10.43
N GLU A 84 -2.36 -11.02 10.77
CA GLU A 84 -3.69 -11.00 10.17
C GLU A 84 -4.36 -9.64 10.34
N ASP A 85 -4.31 -9.06 11.54
CA ASP A 85 -4.91 -7.75 11.84
C ASP A 85 -4.24 -6.63 11.03
N VAL A 86 -2.91 -6.62 10.99
CA VAL A 86 -2.13 -5.62 10.23
C VAL A 86 -2.42 -5.73 8.74
N ARG A 87 -2.45 -6.95 8.20
CA ARG A 87 -2.73 -7.19 6.79
C ARG A 87 -4.15 -6.78 6.41
N GLU A 88 -5.14 -7.12 7.25
CA GLU A 88 -6.53 -6.73 7.04
C GLU A 88 -6.71 -5.20 7.11
N HIS A 89 -6.03 -4.55 8.05
CA HIS A 89 -5.98 -3.10 8.13
C HIS A 89 -5.41 -2.46 6.86
N LEU A 90 -4.25 -2.94 6.36
CA LEU A 90 -3.64 -2.45 5.12
C LEU A 90 -4.55 -2.67 3.91
N MET A 91 -5.24 -3.80 3.86
CA MET A 91 -6.21 -4.14 2.82
C MET A 91 -7.47 -3.24 2.84
N SER A 92 -7.70 -2.45 3.90
CA SER A 92 -8.75 -1.42 3.92
C SER A 92 -8.44 -0.21 3.03
N TYR A 93 -7.19 -0.03 2.59
CA TYR A 93 -6.80 1.04 1.67
C TYR A 93 -7.13 0.68 0.21
N ASN A 94 -7.59 1.67 -0.55
CA ASN A 94 -8.06 1.45 -1.91
C ASN A 94 -6.91 0.99 -2.83
N GLY A 95 -7.08 -0.15 -3.51
CA GLY A 95 -6.05 -0.72 -4.38
C GLY A 95 -5.01 -1.58 -3.67
N VAL A 96 -5.13 -1.78 -2.35
CA VAL A 96 -4.28 -2.69 -1.59
C VAL A 96 -4.96 -4.05 -1.48
N GLY A 97 -4.42 -5.04 -2.20
CA GLY A 97 -4.81 -6.44 -2.04
C GLY A 97 -3.79 -7.25 -1.23
N PRO A 98 -4.03 -8.56 -1.04
CA PRO A 98 -3.19 -9.45 -0.24
C PRO A 98 -1.68 -9.31 -0.53
N LYS A 99 -1.30 -9.37 -1.81
CA LYS A 99 0.10 -9.25 -2.24
C LYS A 99 0.72 -7.91 -1.86
N VAL A 100 -0.03 -6.81 -2.04
CA VAL A 100 0.50 -5.46 -1.76
C VAL A 100 0.61 -5.25 -0.25
N ALA A 101 -0.38 -5.69 0.52
CA ALA A 101 -0.30 -5.67 1.98
C ALA A 101 0.91 -6.47 2.49
N ASP A 102 1.10 -7.70 1.99
CA ASP A 102 2.27 -8.52 2.37
C ASP A 102 3.60 -7.84 1.99
N CYS A 103 3.67 -7.15 0.84
CA CYS A 103 4.85 -6.34 0.48
C CYS A 103 5.13 -5.22 1.48
N VAL A 104 4.09 -4.53 1.99
CA VAL A 104 4.23 -3.49 3.01
C VAL A 104 4.63 -4.11 4.35
N CYS A 105 4.03 -5.23 4.75
CA CYS A 105 4.43 -5.96 5.96
C CYS A 105 5.91 -6.34 5.95
N LEU A 106 6.38 -6.96 4.86
CA LEU A 106 7.77 -7.40 4.72
C LEU A 106 8.75 -6.22 4.66
N MET A 107 8.55 -5.29 3.71
CA MET A 107 9.57 -4.27 3.40
C MET A 107 9.42 -2.98 4.20
N GLY A 108 8.23 -2.68 4.70
CA GLY A 108 7.92 -1.42 5.39
C GLY A 108 7.70 -1.56 6.90
N LEU A 109 7.26 -2.74 7.37
CA LEU A 109 6.89 -2.96 8.78
C LEU A 109 7.79 -4.00 9.47
N HIS A 110 8.87 -4.43 8.83
CA HIS A 110 9.84 -5.38 9.38
C HIS A 110 9.23 -6.72 9.83
N MET A 111 8.17 -7.18 9.15
CA MET A 111 7.60 -8.52 9.38
C MET A 111 8.34 -9.54 8.51
N ASP A 112 9.58 -9.88 8.89
CA ASP A 112 10.53 -10.67 8.09
C ASP A 112 10.06 -12.10 7.75
N GLY A 113 9.04 -12.62 8.46
CA GLY A 113 8.43 -13.92 8.19
C GLY A 113 7.41 -13.93 7.04
N ILE A 114 7.08 -12.76 6.47
CA ILE A 114 6.02 -12.62 5.47
C ILE A 114 6.58 -12.74 4.05
N VAL A 115 5.95 -13.56 3.22
CA VAL A 115 6.35 -13.77 1.81
C VAL A 115 5.25 -13.24 0.88
N PRO A 116 5.43 -12.08 0.22
CA PRO A 116 4.45 -11.56 -0.73
C PRO A 116 4.40 -12.45 -1.99
N VAL A 117 3.24 -13.06 -2.26
CA VAL A 117 3.09 -13.96 -3.42
C VAL A 117 2.53 -13.23 -4.62
N ASP A 118 3.36 -13.05 -5.64
CA ASP A 118 2.95 -12.57 -6.96
C ASP A 118 3.07 -13.68 -8.03
N VAL A 119 2.92 -13.30 -9.31
CA VAL A 119 3.04 -14.26 -10.41
C VAL A 119 4.45 -14.85 -10.53
N HIS A 120 5.49 -14.14 -10.12
CA HIS A 120 6.87 -14.61 -10.20
C HIS A 120 7.17 -15.58 -9.05
N VAL A 121 6.82 -15.21 -7.82
CA VAL A 121 6.96 -16.08 -6.64
C VAL A 121 6.15 -17.36 -6.83
N SER A 122 4.91 -17.24 -7.34
CA SER A 122 4.07 -18.41 -7.64
C SER A 122 4.68 -19.31 -8.72
N ARG A 123 5.29 -18.73 -9.77
CA ARG A 123 6.00 -19.50 -10.81
C ARG A 123 7.24 -20.20 -10.27
N ILE A 124 8.02 -19.54 -9.42
CA ILE A 124 9.21 -20.11 -8.77
C ILE A 124 8.79 -21.29 -7.87
N ALA A 125 7.79 -21.09 -7.01
CA ALA A 125 7.26 -22.14 -6.12
C ALA A 125 6.83 -23.38 -6.91
N LYS A 126 6.17 -23.19 -8.06
CA LYS A 126 5.75 -24.28 -8.94
C LYS A 126 6.91 -24.94 -9.68
N ARG A 127 7.82 -24.15 -10.26
CA ARG A 127 8.92 -24.63 -11.10
C ARG A 127 9.97 -25.38 -10.28
N ASP A 128 10.37 -24.81 -9.14
CA ASP A 128 11.56 -25.27 -8.40
C ASP A 128 11.19 -26.18 -7.21
N TYR A 129 10.02 -25.95 -6.61
CA TYR A 129 9.59 -26.67 -5.40
C TYR A 129 8.36 -27.54 -5.61
N GLN A 130 7.79 -27.57 -6.83
CA GLN A 130 6.57 -28.31 -7.17
C GLN A 130 5.37 -27.95 -6.29
N ILE A 131 5.39 -26.78 -5.65
CA ILE A 131 4.30 -26.28 -4.82
C ILE A 131 3.25 -25.67 -5.75
N SER A 132 2.02 -26.20 -5.68
CA SER A 132 0.88 -25.68 -6.40
C SER A 132 -0.29 -25.47 -5.47
N ALA A 133 -1.01 -24.36 -5.65
CA ALA A 133 -2.17 -24.07 -4.84
C ALA A 133 -3.32 -25.03 -5.16
N ASN A 134 -3.88 -25.67 -4.13
CA ASN A 134 -5.06 -26.52 -4.26
C ASN A 134 -6.27 -25.65 -4.66
N LYS A 135 -7.04 -26.08 -5.68
CA LYS A 135 -8.23 -25.35 -6.16
C LYS A 135 -9.26 -25.10 -5.05
N ASN A 136 -9.43 -26.04 -4.12
CA ASN A 136 -10.35 -25.88 -3.00
C ASN A 136 -9.86 -24.80 -2.02
N HIS A 137 -8.59 -24.84 -1.62
CA HIS A 137 -8.00 -23.80 -0.78
C HIS A 137 -8.04 -22.42 -1.44
N ILE A 138 -7.81 -22.32 -2.75
CA ILE A 138 -7.95 -21.04 -3.48
C ILE A 138 -9.40 -20.54 -3.41
N ARG A 139 -10.39 -21.44 -3.55
CA ARG A 139 -11.80 -21.08 -3.46
C ARG A 139 -12.16 -20.57 -2.06
N GLU A 140 -11.72 -21.27 -1.01
CA GLU A 140 -11.93 -20.88 0.39
C GLU A 140 -11.25 -19.54 0.71
N LEU A 141 -10.00 -19.35 0.29
CA LEU A 141 -9.28 -18.08 0.44
C LEU A 141 -9.99 -16.93 -0.27
N ARG A 142 -10.52 -17.15 -1.48
CA ARG A 142 -11.31 -16.15 -2.21
C ARG A 142 -12.60 -15.80 -1.47
N ALA A 143 -13.29 -16.79 -0.89
CA ALA A 143 -14.48 -16.54 -0.08
C ALA A 143 -14.15 -15.69 1.14
N LYS A 144 -13.10 -16.05 1.90
CA LYS A 144 -12.63 -15.25 3.05
C LYS A 144 -12.31 -13.80 2.65
N TYR A 145 -11.60 -13.59 1.54
CA TYR A 145 -11.27 -12.23 1.09
C TYR A 145 -12.46 -11.43 0.57
N ASN A 146 -13.52 -12.08 0.09
CA ASN A 146 -14.75 -11.39 -0.30
C ASN A 146 -15.50 -10.80 0.90
N ASP A 147 -15.28 -11.33 2.10
CA ASP A 147 -15.91 -10.83 3.33
C ASP A 147 -15.13 -9.66 3.95
N LEU A 148 -13.87 -9.46 3.54
CA LEU A 148 -13.02 -8.37 4.03
C LEU A 148 -13.39 -7.02 3.40
N PRO A 149 -13.16 -5.89 4.10
CA PRO A 149 -13.61 -4.55 3.70
C PRO A 149 -13.05 -4.01 2.36
N ILE A 150 -12.24 -4.79 1.64
CA ILE A 150 -11.75 -4.52 0.28
C ILE A 150 -12.87 -4.58 -0.76
N THR A 151 -13.94 -5.34 -0.48
CA THR A 151 -15.05 -5.62 -1.41
C THR A 151 -16.35 -4.90 -1.05
N ARG A 152 -16.45 -4.24 0.12
CA ARG A 152 -17.58 -3.36 0.46
C ARG A 152 -17.48 -2.02 -0.28
N LYS A 153 -17.54 -2.07 -1.60
CA LYS A 153 -18.12 -0.99 -2.42
C LYS A 153 -19.14 -1.60 -3.36
N LYS A 154 -20.36 -1.77 -2.84
CA LYS A 154 -21.62 -1.40 -3.51
C LYS A 154 -22.73 -1.43 -2.47
N SER A 155 -23.22 -0.23 -2.12
CA SER A 155 -24.45 0.14 -1.41
C SER A 155 -24.10 1.41 -0.60
N ILE A 156 -24.58 2.62 -0.86
CA ILE A 156 -25.62 3.20 -1.73
C ILE A 156 -25.07 4.57 -2.18
#